data_AF-A0A3A4XKW8-F1
#
_entry.id   AF-A0A3A4XKW8-F1
#
_cell.length_a   1.000
_cell.length_b   1.000
_cell.length_c   1.000
_cell.angle_alpha   90.00
_cell.angle_beta   90.00
_cell.angle_gamma   90.00
#
_symmetry.space_group_name_H-M   'P 1'
#
loop_
_entity.id
_entity.type
_entity.pdbx_description
1 polymer ?
#
loop_
_entity_poly.entity_id
_entity_poly.type
_entity_poly.pdbx_seq_one_letter_code
_entity_poly.pdbx_strand_id
1 'polypeptide(L)'
;MRARIPELCLQVDHARRIRNLWMHNNGLINEKYGSDGISIDGKSPIIVDAYNDYQKSKRKIPIGLYPESFIKLCLSHVELLHQLHYNIQKKNFEQKRAYSYRAAKKRIEWHRLLTGI
;
A
#
# COMPACT_ATOMS: atom_id res chain seq x y z
N MET A 1 14.40 -12.31 4.15
CA MET A 1 12.97 -12.01 3.98
C MET A 1 12.55 -12.67 2.67
N ARG A 2 11.86 -13.83 2.72
CA ARG A 2 11.39 -14.51 1.50
C ARG A 2 10.25 -13.70 0.86
N ALA A 3 10.19 -13.74 -0.46
CA ALA A 3 9.38 -12.89 -1.32
C ALA A 3 7.88 -12.89 -0.96
N ARG A 4 7.42 -11.79 -0.32
CA ARG A 4 6.02 -11.34 -0.28
C ARG A 4 5.78 -10.16 -1.24
N ILE A 5 6.66 -10.01 -2.24
CA ILE A 5 6.67 -8.85 -3.13
C ILE A 5 5.30 -8.69 -3.84
N PRO A 6 4.65 -9.75 -4.34
CA PRO A 6 3.32 -9.60 -4.95
C PRO A 6 2.27 -9.08 -3.97
N GLU A 7 2.18 -9.64 -2.75
CA GLU A 7 1.24 -9.18 -1.72
C GLU A 7 1.50 -7.73 -1.32
N LEU A 8 2.78 -7.38 -1.19
CA LEU A 8 3.23 -6.04 -0.84
C LEU A 8 2.82 -5.02 -1.91
N CYS A 9 3.06 -5.35 -3.17
CA CYS A 9 2.67 -4.51 -4.30
C CYS A 9 1.13 -4.37 -4.38
N LEU A 10 0.36 -5.41 -4.07
CA LEU A 10 -1.11 -5.33 -4.02
C LEU A 10 -1.59 -4.37 -2.92
N GLN A 11 -0.93 -4.37 -1.75
CA GLN A 11 -1.25 -3.41 -0.68
C GLN A 11 -0.90 -1.97 -1.07
N VAL A 12 0.23 -1.76 -1.76
CA VAL A 12 0.65 -0.44 -2.24
C VAL A 12 -0.29 0.07 -3.34
N ASP A 13 -0.69 -0.78 -4.29
CA ASP A 13 -1.69 -0.45 -5.29
C ASP A 13 -3.03 -0.05 -4.64
N HIS A 14 -3.48 -0.83 -3.66
CA HIS A 14 -4.70 -0.52 -2.91
C HIS A 14 -4.64 0.84 -2.23
N ALA A 15 -3.53 1.15 -1.55
CA ALA A 15 -3.34 2.45 -0.94
C ALA A 15 -3.29 3.60 -1.95
N ARG A 16 -2.66 3.41 -3.11
CA ARG A 16 -2.66 4.39 -4.21
C ARG A 16 -4.09 4.68 -4.65
N ARG A 17 -4.94 3.65 -4.81
CA ARG A 17 -6.34 3.81 -5.21
C ARG A 17 -7.15 4.53 -4.14
N ILE A 18 -6.98 4.20 -2.87
CA ILE A 18 -7.59 4.93 -1.75
C ILE A 18 -7.18 6.41 -1.78
N ARG A 19 -5.87 6.70 -1.90
CA ARG A 19 -5.37 8.08 -2.00
C ARG A 19 -6.03 8.84 -3.13
N ASN A 20 -6.13 8.22 -4.32
CA ASN A 20 -6.75 8.84 -5.48
C ASN A 20 -8.23 9.17 -5.23
N LEU A 21 -8.97 8.30 -4.51
CA LEU A 21 -10.35 8.60 -4.12
C LEU A 21 -10.43 9.80 -3.19
N TRP A 22 -9.56 9.89 -2.18
CA TRP A 22 -9.52 11.03 -1.27
C TRP A 22 -9.15 12.33 -1.98
N MET A 23 -8.12 12.32 -2.83
CA MET A 23 -7.62 13.50 -3.51
C MET A 23 -8.51 14.01 -4.64
N HIS A 24 -9.22 13.11 -5.34
CA HIS A 24 -9.91 13.46 -6.59
C HIS A 24 -11.42 13.19 -6.54
N ASN A 25 -11.92 12.47 -5.54
CA ASN A 25 -13.32 12.08 -5.44
C ASN A 25 -13.90 12.28 -4.03
N ASN A 26 -13.31 13.16 -3.21
CA ASN A 26 -13.75 13.47 -1.84
C ASN A 26 -13.91 12.21 -0.95
N GLY A 27 -13.08 11.19 -1.17
CA GLY A 27 -13.13 9.92 -0.43
C GLY A 27 -14.32 9.04 -0.78
N LEU A 28 -15.02 9.31 -1.88
CA LEU A 28 -16.17 8.52 -2.34
C LEU A 28 -15.76 7.51 -3.40
N ILE A 29 -16.17 6.26 -3.21
CA ILE A 29 -15.98 5.18 -4.17
C ILE A 29 -16.80 5.44 -5.45
N ASN A 30 -16.16 5.14 -6.58
CA ASN A 30 -16.71 5.21 -7.92
C ASN A 30 -16.11 4.10 -8.80
N GLU A 31 -16.45 4.09 -10.10
CA GLU A 31 -15.94 3.11 -11.07
C GLU A 31 -14.41 3.10 -11.16
N LYS A 32 -13.76 4.26 -10.98
CA LYS A 32 -12.29 4.39 -11.06
C LYS A 32 -11.56 3.56 -10.02
N TYR A 33 -12.16 3.33 -8.85
CA TYR A 33 -11.56 2.46 -7.83
C TYR A 33 -11.30 1.04 -8.34
N GLY A 34 -12.20 0.49 -9.16
CA GLY A 34 -12.01 -0.83 -9.75
C GLY A 34 -11.17 -0.79 -11.02
N SER A 35 -11.43 0.15 -11.93
CA SER A 35 -10.75 0.22 -13.22
C SER A 35 -9.26 0.54 -13.09
N ASP A 36 -8.86 1.30 -12.07
CA ASP A 36 -7.47 1.67 -11.87
C ASP A 36 -6.64 0.54 -11.23
N GLY A 37 -7.26 -0.59 -10.86
CA GLY A 37 -6.56 -1.70 -10.21
C GLY A 37 -5.50 -2.33 -11.12
N ILE A 38 -4.30 -2.53 -10.59
CA ILE A 38 -3.20 -3.18 -11.31
C ILE A 38 -3.14 -4.65 -10.90
N SER A 39 -3.18 -5.57 -11.87
CA SER A 39 -2.90 -6.98 -11.61
C SER A 39 -1.40 -7.20 -11.42
N ILE A 40 -1.05 -7.91 -10.35
CA ILE A 40 0.33 -8.14 -9.95
C ILE A 40 0.54 -9.64 -9.90
N ASP A 41 1.40 -10.16 -10.76
CA ASP A 41 1.75 -11.59 -10.78
C ASP A 41 0.51 -12.51 -10.90
N GLY A 42 -0.42 -12.15 -11.80
CA GLY A 42 -1.68 -12.87 -12.00
C GLY A 42 -2.69 -12.75 -10.84
N LYS A 43 -2.38 -12.00 -9.78
CA LYS A 43 -3.28 -11.77 -8.66
C LYS A 43 -4.21 -10.60 -8.92
N SER A 44 -5.44 -10.73 -8.44
CA SER A 44 -6.46 -9.69 -8.52
C SER A 44 -6.20 -8.56 -7.53
N PRO A 45 -6.55 -7.31 -7.89
CA PRO A 45 -6.48 -6.18 -6.97
C PRO A 45 -7.34 -6.39 -5.72
N ILE A 46 -6.95 -5.78 -4.61
CA ILE A 46 -7.74 -5.79 -3.37
C ILE A 46 -9.04 -5.02 -3.59
N ILE A 47 -10.16 -5.66 -3.27
CA ILE A 47 -11.50 -5.07 -3.31
C ILE A 47 -12.02 -4.94 -1.87
N VAL A 48 -12.55 -3.77 -1.53
CA VAL A 48 -13.18 -3.50 -0.23
C VAL A 48 -14.69 -3.63 -0.35
N ASP A 49 -15.37 -3.96 0.76
CA ASP A 49 -16.83 -4.16 0.78
C ASP A 49 -17.60 -2.96 0.23
N ALA A 50 -17.15 -1.74 0.56
CA ALA A 50 -17.73 -0.52 0.04
C ALA A 50 -17.74 -0.44 -1.50
N TYR A 51 -16.80 -1.08 -2.20
CA TYR A 51 -16.84 -1.17 -3.66
C TYR A 51 -17.87 -2.18 -4.16
N ASN A 52 -18.06 -3.29 -3.46
CA ASN A 52 -19.11 -4.24 -3.78
C ASN A 52 -20.49 -3.60 -3.59
N ASP A 53 -20.67 -2.81 -2.54
CA ASP A 53 -21.90 -2.06 -2.30
C ASP A 53 -22.13 -0.96 -3.34
N TYR A 54 -21.04 -0.32 -3.79
CA TYR A 54 -21.08 0.62 -4.91
C TYR A 54 -21.53 -0.09 -6.19
N GLN A 55 -21.01 -1.29 -6.48
CA GLN A 55 -21.39 -2.05 -7.67
C GLN A 55 -22.88 -2.45 -7.68
N LYS A 56 -23.45 -2.78 -6.51
CA LYS A 56 -24.87 -3.12 -6.36
C LYS A 56 -25.79 -1.90 -6.50
N SER A 57 -25.43 -0.80 -5.83
CA SER A 57 -26.31 0.37 -5.70
C SER A 57 -26.08 1.46 -6.74
N LYS A 58 -24.87 1.51 -7.32
CA LYS A 58 -24.31 2.59 -8.15
C LYS A 58 -24.32 3.97 -7.49
N ARG A 59 -24.57 4.04 -6.18
CA ARG A 59 -24.52 5.27 -5.38
C ARG A 59 -23.11 5.49 -4.86
N LYS A 60 -22.68 6.74 -4.74
CA LYS A 60 -21.37 7.09 -4.16
C LYS A 60 -21.31 6.65 -2.69
N ILE A 61 -20.33 5.81 -2.34
CA ILE A 61 -20.16 5.27 -0.98
C ILE A 61 -18.86 5.80 -0.39
N PRO A 62 -18.86 6.37 0.83
CA PRO A 62 -17.63 6.81 1.47
C PRO A 62 -16.73 5.61 1.81
N ILE A 63 -15.43 5.78 1.60
CA ILE A 63 -14.45 4.80 2.05
C ILE A 63 -14.03 5.09 3.50
N GLY A 64 -14.36 4.17 4.40
CA GLY A 64 -13.86 4.21 5.77
C GLY A 64 -12.41 3.74 5.82
N LEU A 65 -11.54 4.49 6.50
CA LEU A 65 -10.15 4.09 6.75
C LEU A 65 -9.93 3.87 8.24
N TYR A 66 -9.95 2.61 8.65
CA TYR A 66 -9.68 2.23 10.03
C TYR A 66 -8.18 2.34 10.36
N PRO A 67 -7.80 2.66 11.62
CA PRO A 67 -6.41 2.81 12.03
C PRO A 67 -5.52 1.63 11.64
N GLU A 68 -6.00 0.40 11.77
CA GLU A 68 -5.26 -0.82 11.46
C GLU A 68 -4.98 -0.93 9.96
N SER A 69 -5.96 -0.55 9.14
CA SER A 69 -5.81 -0.50 7.68
C SER A 69 -4.80 0.56 7.29
N PHE A 70 -4.89 1.76 7.89
CA PHE A 70 -3.93 2.84 7.67
C PHE A 70 -2.49 2.39 8.01
N ILE A 71 -2.28 1.80 9.19
CA ILE A 71 -0.97 1.29 9.62
C ILE A 71 -0.42 0.27 8.62
N LYS A 72 -1.26 -0.67 8.17
CA LYS A 72 -0.88 -1.70 7.19
C LYS A 72 -0.46 -1.09 5.86
N LEU A 73 -1.15 -0.06 5.37
CA LEU A 73 -0.80 0.63 4.13
C LEU A 73 0.54 1.38 4.24
N CYS A 74 0.77 2.05 5.37
CA CYS A 74 2.06 2.73 5.64
C CYS A 74 3.22 1.73 5.72
N LEU A 75 3.05 0.64 6.48
CA LEU A 75 4.02 -0.45 6.57
C LEU A 75 4.37 -1.01 5.19
N SER A 76 3.37 -1.22 4.34
CA SER A 76 3.56 -1.78 3.00
C SER A 76 4.37 -0.84 2.09
N HIS A 77 4.13 0.47 2.16
CA HIS A 77 4.93 1.45 1.42
C HIS A 77 6.39 1.46 1.88
N VAL A 78 6.60 1.51 3.20
CA VAL A 78 7.93 1.50 3.79
C VAL A 78 8.66 0.23 3.37
N GLU A 79 8.05 -0.95 3.52
CA GLU A 79 8.67 -2.21 3.14
C GLU A 79 8.99 -2.27 1.63
N LEU A 80 8.13 -1.75 0.75
CA LEU A 80 8.40 -1.73 -0.70
C LEU A 80 9.62 -0.88 -1.03
N LEU A 81 9.73 0.33 -0.47
CA LEU A 81 10.90 1.20 -0.65
C LEU A 81 12.19 0.51 -0.22
N HIS A 82 12.16 -0.26 0.88
CA HIS A 82 13.31 -1.04 1.32
C HIS A 82 13.69 -2.14 0.35
N GLN A 83 12.72 -2.88 -0.19
CA GLN A 83 12.98 -3.90 -1.21
C GLN A 83 13.59 -3.28 -2.47
N LEU A 84 13.06 -2.14 -2.93
CA LEU A 84 13.61 -1.40 -4.07
C LEU A 84 15.04 -0.93 -3.82
N HIS A 85 15.29 -0.27 -2.69
CA HIS A 85 16.64 0.17 -2.30
C HIS A 85 17.62 -0.99 -2.21
N TYR A 86 17.23 -2.09 -1.57
CA TYR A 86 18.08 -3.27 -1.47
C TYR A 86 18.40 -3.86 -2.85
N ASN A 87 17.41 -3.97 -3.74
CA ASN A 87 17.63 -4.50 -5.08
C ASN A 87 18.52 -3.59 -5.92
N ILE A 88 18.39 -2.26 -5.81
CA ILE A 88 19.28 -1.29 -6.46
C ILE A 88 20.71 -1.42 -5.92
N GLN A 89 20.87 -1.49 -4.59
CA GLN A 89 22.17 -1.66 -3.94
C GLN A 89 22.84 -2.97 -4.35
N LYS A 90 22.09 -4.07 -4.37
CA LYS A 90 22.58 -5.38 -4.79
C LYS A 90 23.01 -5.38 -6.26
N LYS A 91 22.21 -4.77 -7.14
CA LYS A 91 22.46 -4.75 -8.59
C LYS A 91 23.64 -3.87 -8.98
N ASN A 92 23.77 -2.69 -8.36
CA ASN A 92 24.71 -1.66 -8.83
C ASN A 92 25.94 -1.48 -7.92
N PHE A 93 25.91 -2.00 -6.69
CA PHE A 93 26.97 -1.75 -5.69
C PHE A 93 27.49 -3.04 -5.03
N GLU A 94 27.15 -4.21 -5.59
CA GLU A 94 27.55 -5.53 -5.08
C GLU A 94 27.25 -5.77 -3.59
N GLN A 95 26.29 -5.04 -3.03
CA GLN A 95 25.92 -5.11 -1.62
C GLN A 95 25.36 -6.52 -1.31
N LYS A 96 26.13 -7.32 -0.57
CA LYS A 96 25.76 -8.71 -0.22
C LYS A 96 24.79 -8.82 0.97
N ARG A 97 24.70 -7.78 1.81
CA ARG A 97 23.83 -7.77 3.01
C ARG A 97 22.57 -6.96 2.77
N ALA A 98 21.42 -7.60 2.96
CA ALA A 98 20.13 -6.91 2.99
C ALA A 98 20.01 -6.02 4.22
N TYR A 99 19.68 -4.74 4.01
CA TYR A 99 19.24 -3.88 5.10
C TYR A 99 17.94 -4.44 5.69
N SER A 100 17.91 -4.60 7.01
CA SER A 100 16.82 -5.24 7.75
C SER A 100 16.50 -4.38 8.97
N TYR A 101 15.27 -3.87 9.07
CA TYR A 101 14.82 -3.09 10.23
C TYR A 101 14.88 -3.90 11.53
N ARG A 102 14.57 -5.20 11.45
CA ARG A 102 14.66 -6.14 12.57
C ARG A 102 16.12 -6.30 13.05
N ALA A 103 17.08 -6.30 12.13
CA ALA A 103 18.50 -6.34 12.46
C ALA A 103 19.01 -4.99 12.98
N ALA A 104 18.51 -3.89 12.41
CA ALA A 104 18.85 -2.53 12.83
C ALA A 104 18.26 -2.14 14.19
N LYS A 105 17.30 -2.93 14.72
CA LYS A 105 16.52 -2.66 15.95
C LYS A 105 15.93 -1.24 16.01
N LYS A 106 15.84 -0.54 14.87
CA LYS A 106 15.32 0.82 14.81
C LYS A 106 13.81 0.73 15.00
N ARG A 107 13.32 1.35 16.06
CA ARG A 107 11.89 1.52 16.27
C ARG A 107 11.38 2.42 15.14
N ILE A 108 10.32 2.00 14.45
CA ILE A 108 9.62 2.92 13.56
C ILE A 108 8.90 3.92 14.48
N GLU A 109 9.31 5.18 14.44
CA GLU A 109 8.73 6.25 15.25
C GLU A 109 7.40 6.71 14.62
N TRP A 110 6.37 5.88 14.77
CA TRP A 110 5.05 6.08 14.16
C TRP A 110 4.41 7.42 14.50
N HIS A 111 4.56 7.86 15.75
CA HIS A 111 4.11 9.19 16.19
C HIS A 111 4.66 10.27 15.26
N ARG A 112 5.98 10.28 15.02
CA ARG A 112 6.64 11.30 14.22
C ARG A 112 6.21 11.27 12.76
N LEU A 113 6.14 10.07 12.19
CA LEU A 113 5.66 9.86 10.81
C LEU A 113 4.21 10.32 10.62
N LEU A 114 3.35 10.14 11.64
CA LEU A 114 1.94 10.51 11.60
C LEU A 114 1.68 11.99 11.87
N THR A 115 2.49 12.62 12.72
CA THR A 115 2.32 14.02 13.10
C THR A 115 3.14 14.98 12.25
N GLY A 116 4.11 14.47 11.47
CA GLY A 116 5.03 15.30 10.69
C GLY A 116 6.01 16.11 11.56
N ILE A 117 6.26 15.67 12.79
CA ILE A 117 7.15 16.28 13.79
C ILE A 117 8.27 15.31 14.12
#